data_AF-A0A953HDV7-F1
#
_entry.id   AF-A0A953HDV7-F1
#
_cell.length_a   1.000
_cell.length_b   1.000
_cell.length_c   1.000
_cell.angle_alpha   90.00
_cell.angle_beta   90.00
_cell.angle_gamma   90.00
#
_symmetry.space_group_name_H-M   'P 1'
#
loop_
_entity.id
_entity.type
_entity.pdbx_description
1 polymer ?
#
loop_
_entity_poly.entity_id
_entity_poly.type
_entity_poly.pdbx_seq_one_letter_code
_entity_poly.pdbx_strand_id
1 'polypeptide(L)' 'MTTEIKNKFVQYLLDNDAEMITIDVNTVGKELEIEPRFVKMTIEDLAKKDLIKHWPTKMDDSMSLKASFYDFAKNGGFK' A
#
# COMPACT_ATOMS: atom_id res chain seq x y z
N MET A 1 -9.65 11.09 -1.04
CA MET A 1 -9.46 9.88 -0.20
C MET A 1 -9.37 10.33 1.24
N THR A 2 -10.11 9.68 2.13
CA THR A 2 -10.12 10.05 3.55
C THR A 2 -8.84 9.58 4.25
N THR A 3 -8.46 10.25 5.33
CA THR A 3 -7.32 9.88 6.19
C THR A 3 -7.47 8.45 6.72
N GLU A 4 -8.71 8.03 6.99
CA GLU A 4 -9.02 6.69 7.51
C GLU A 4 -8.64 5.56 6.54
N ILE A 5 -8.91 5.73 5.24
CA ILE A 5 -8.56 4.72 4.21
C ILE A 5 -7.04 4.59 4.10
N LYS A 6 -6.30 5.71 4.15
CA LYS A 6 -4.83 5.67 4.16
C LYS A 6 -4.29 4.91 5.36
N ASN A 7 -4.83 5.18 6.54
CA ASN A 7 -4.39 4.52 7.76
C ASN A 7 -4.69 3.01 7.73
N LYS A 8 -5.87 2.60 7.25
CA LYS A 8 -6.22 1.18 7.09
C LYS A 8 -5.28 0.48 6.11
N PHE A 9 -4.94 1.12 4.98
CA PHE A 9 -4.00 0.55 4.01
C PHE A 9 -2.58 0.44 4.58
N VAL A 10 -2.10 1.46 5.29
CA VAL A 10 -0.79 1.42 5.94
C VAL A 10 -0.73 0.33 7.01
N GLN A 11 -1.78 0.20 7.83
CA GLN A 11 -1.86 -0.88 8.83
C GLN A 11 -1.82 -2.26 8.16
N TYR A 12 -2.58 -2.46 7.07
CA TYR A 12 -2.54 -3.69 6.28
C TYR A 12 -1.12 -4.01 5.80
N LEU A 13 -0.35 -3.02 5.33
CA LEU A 13 1.03 -3.23 4.89
C LEU A 13 1.97 -3.63 6.03
N LEU A 14 1.78 -3.04 7.22
CA LEU A 14 2.62 -3.30 8.39
C LEU A 14 2.31 -4.65 9.05
N ASP A 15 1.03 -5.01 9.13
CA ASP A 15 0.58 -6.29 9.71
C ASP A 15 1.09 -7.49 8.90
N ASN A 16 1.40 -7.28 7.62
CA ASN A 16 1.93 -8.32 6.76
C ASN A 16 3.45 -8.51 6.85
N ASP A 17 4.20 -7.68 7.61
CA ASP A 17 5.65 -7.69 7.99
C ASP A 17 6.66 -8.45 7.10
N ALA A 18 6.33 -8.65 5.82
CA ALA A 18 7.10 -9.43 4.89
C ALA A 18 8.00 -8.48 4.11
N GLU A 19 9.23 -8.92 3.86
CA GLU A 19 10.18 -8.19 3.00
C GLU A 19 9.58 -7.81 1.65
N MET A 20 8.55 -8.54 1.20
CA MET A 20 7.75 -8.25 0.02
C MET A 20 6.38 -8.94 0.13
N ILE A 21 5.30 -8.19 -0.06
CA ILE A 21 3.96 -8.73 -0.21
C ILE A 21 3.53 -8.63 -1.67
N THR A 22 2.73 -9.56 -2.16
CA THR A 22 2.05 -9.39 -3.44
C THR A 22 0.58 -9.22 -3.17
N ILE A 23 0.03 -8.10 -3.62
CA ILE A 23 -1.39 -7.79 -3.45
C ILE A 23 -2.09 -7.83 -4.80
N ASP A 24 -3.34 -8.30 -4.78
CA ASP A 24 -4.28 -8.09 -5.86
C ASP A 24 -5.12 -6.85 -5.55
N VAL A 25 -5.13 -5.88 -6.46
CA VAL A 25 -5.70 -4.56 -6.21
C VAL A 25 -7.22 -4.63 -6.08
N ASN A 26 -7.88 -5.56 -6.79
CA ASN A 26 -9.32 -5.77 -6.70
C ASN A 26 -9.71 -6.39 -5.36
N THR A 27 -8.92 -7.36 -4.89
CA THR A 27 -9.11 -8.05 -3.62
C THR A 27 -8.97 -7.08 -2.45
N VAL A 28 -7.90 -6.29 -2.42
CA VAL A 28 -7.68 -5.27 -1.38
C VAL A 28 -8.75 -4.18 -1.45
N GLY A 29 -9.18 -3.78 -2.65
CA GLY A 29 -10.30 -2.86 -2.81
C GLY A 29 -11.58 -3.37 -2.15
N LYS A 30 -11.88 -4.66 -2.31
CA LYS A 30 -13.04 -5.29 -1.67
C LYS A 30 -12.91 -5.38 -0.15
N GLU A 31 -11.75 -5.77 0.37
CA GLU A 31 -11.48 -5.87 1.82
C GLU A 31 -11.59 -4.52 2.53
N LEU A 32 -11.13 -3.46 1.87
CA LEU A 32 -11.14 -2.10 2.41
C LEU A 32 -12.39 -1.30 2.03
N GLU A 33 -13.35 -1.92 1.32
CA GLU A 33 -14.58 -1.29 0.82
C GLU A 33 -14.31 -0.02 -0.01
N ILE A 34 -13.30 -0.06 -0.88
CA ILE A 34 -12.86 1.05 -1.75
C ILE A 34 -12.68 0.59 -3.20
N GLU A 35 -12.96 1.50 -4.13
CA GLU A 35 -12.72 1.22 -5.56
C GLU A 35 -11.23 0.89 -5.82
N PRO A 36 -10.93 -0.14 -6.64
CA PRO A 36 -9.54 -0.55 -6.94
C PRO A 36 -8.65 0.58 -7.45
N ARG A 37 -9.22 1.56 -8.18
CA ARG A 37 -8.48 2.76 -8.61
C ARG A 37 -7.90 3.56 -7.45
N PHE A 38 -8.61 3.65 -6.33
CA PHE A 38 -8.14 4.39 -5.15
C PHE A 38 -7.04 3.62 -4.43
N VAL A 39 -7.05 2.29 -4.49
CA VAL A 39 -5.93 1.45 -4.01
C VAL A 39 -4.66 1.76 -4.82
N LYS A 40 -4.73 1.74 -6.17
CA LYS A 40 -3.59 2.12 -7.03
C LYS A 40 -3.08 3.53 -6.71
N MET A 41 -3.98 4.51 -6.61
CA MET A 41 -3.61 5.89 -6.25
C MET A 41 -2.96 6.00 -4.86
N THR A 42 -3.38 5.18 -3.89
CA THR A 42 -2.76 5.15 -2.55
C THR A 42 -1.34 4.64 -2.61
N ILE A 43 -1.13 3.53 -3.34
CA ILE A 43 0.19 2.93 -3.54
C ILE A 43 1.12 3.96 -4.19
N GLU A 44 0.67 4.64 -5.24
CA GLU A 44 1.45 5.68 -5.91
C GLU A 44 1.75 6.88 -5.00
N ASP A 45 0.80 7.36 -4.19
CA ASP A 45 1.02 8.46 -3.24
C ASP A 45 2.06 8.09 -2.16
N LEU A 46 1.98 6.86 -1.63
CA LEU A 46 2.93 6.35 -0.64
C LEU A 46 4.31 6.14 -1.27
N ALA A 47 4.38 5.64 -2.50
CA ALA A 47 5.63 5.44 -3.22
C ALA A 47 6.34 6.75 -3.56
N LYS A 48 5.59 7.78 -3.97
CA LYS A 48 6.13 9.14 -4.20
C LYS A 48 6.74 9.78 -2.95
N LYS A 49 6.36 9.31 -1.76
CA LYS A 49 6.89 9.77 -0.47
C LYS A 49 8.02 8.89 0.05
N ASP A 50 8.51 7.95 -0.77
CA ASP A 50 9.49 6.94 -0.38
C ASP A 50 9.06 6.13 0.87
N LEU A 51 7.75 5.97 1.09
CA LEU A 51 7.21 5.18 2.21
C LEU A 51 7.11 3.69 1.85
N ILE A 52 6.87 3.40 0.57
CA ILE A 52 6.81 2.04 0.03
C ILE A 52 7.55 1.97 -1.29
N LYS A 53 7.99 0.76 -1.66
CA LYS A 53 8.40 0.43 -3.02
C LYS A 53 7.36 -0.49 -3.63
N HIS A 54 7.12 -0.34 -4.92
CA HIS A 54 6.20 -1.21 -5.65
C HIS A 54 6.78 -1.65 -6.99
N TRP A 55 6.42 -2.85 -7.41
CA TRP A 55 6.77 -3.43 -8.70
C TRP A 55 5.52 -4.04 -9.35
N PRO A 56 5.27 -3.78 -10.64
CA PRO A 56 4.21 -4.47 -11.37
C PRO A 56 4.57 -5.95 -11.48
N THR A 57 3.57 -6.83 -11.33
CA THR A 57 3.73 -8.25 -11.63
C THR A 57 3.31 -8.56 -13.06
N LYS A 58 3.52 -9.80 -13.52
CA LYS A 58 3.03 -10.27 -14.83
C LYS A 58 1.51 -10.46 -14.88
N MET A 59 0.80 -10.29 -13.75
CA MET A 59 -0.66 -10.34 -13.68
C MET A 59 -1.18 -8.89 -13.70
N ASP A 60 -2.13 -8.59 -14.59
CA ASP A 60 -2.60 -7.22 -14.88
C ASP A 60 -3.08 -6.44 -13.64
N ASP A 61 -3.56 -7.15 -12.62
CA ASP A 61 -4.15 -6.56 -11.41
C ASP A 61 -3.39 -6.86 -10.11
N SER A 62 -2.16 -7.39 -10.20
CA SER A 62 -1.36 -7.67 -9.00
C SER A 62 -0.06 -6.86 -8.96
N MET A 63 0.31 -6.40 -7.76
CA MET A 63 1.49 -5.59 -7.50
C MET A 63 2.26 -6.15 -6.31
N SER A 64 3.59 -6.23 -6.44
CA SER A 64 4.46 -6.53 -5.31
C SER A 64 4.80 -5.23 -4.59
N LEU A 65 4.58 -5.19 -3.28
CA LEU A 65 4.84 -4.05 -2.42
C LEU A 65 5.90 -4.42 -1.38
N LYS A 66 6.78 -3.47 -1.08
CA LYS A 66 7.67 -3.51 0.08
C LYS A 66 7.42 -2.26 0.91
N ALA A 67 6.86 -2.46 2.09
CA ALA A 67 6.70 -1.45 3.12
C ALA A 67 7.71 -1.75 4.23
N SER A 68 8.55 -0.79 4.57
CA SER A 68 9.50 -0.94 5.67
C SER A 68 9.06 -0.04 6.80
N PHE A 69 8.92 -0.59 8.00
CA PHE A 69 8.67 0.21 9.21
C PHE A 69 9.67 1.36 9.33
N TYR A 70 10.94 1.12 8.98
CA TYR A 70 11.98 2.15 8.97
C TYR A 70 11.69 3.28 7.98
N ASP A 71 11.23 2.97 6.75
CA ASP A 71 10.91 3.98 5.73
C ASP A 71 9.68 4.80 6.15
N PHE A 72 8.68 4.16 6.75
CA PHE A 72 7.52 4.84 7.34
C PHE A 72 7.91 5.76 8.51
N ALA A 73 8.74 5.30 9.43
CA ALA A 73 9.18 6.07 10.59
C ALA A 73 10.10 7.24 10.22
N LYS A 74 10.99 7.05 9.23
CA LYS A 74 11.95 8.06 8.78
C LYS A 74 11.30 9.19 7.98
N ASN A 75 10.30 8.87 7.15
CA ASN A 75 9.66 9.84 6.25
C ASN A 75 8.36 10.44 6.83
N GLY A 76 8.12 10.28 8.14
CA GLY A 76 7.03 10.95 8.86
C GLY A 76 5.64 10.37 8.60
N GLY A 77 5.53 9.08 8.26
CA GLY A 77 4.28 8.40 7.90
C GLY A 77 3.24 8.28 9.02
N PHE A 78 3.60 8.62 10.28
CA PHE A 78 2.72 8.59 11.45
C PHE A 78 2.59 9.95 12.15
N LYS A 79 2.37 11.04 11.40
CA LYS A 79 2.01 12.34 11.97
C LYS A 79 0.59 12.74 11.61
#